data_AF-A0A2G4H102-F1
#
_entry.id   AF-A0A2G4H102-F1
#
_cell.length_a   1.000
_cell.length_b   1.000
_cell.length_c   1.000
_cell.angle_alpha   90.00
_cell.angle_beta   90.00
_cell.angle_gamma   90.00
#
_symmetry.space_group_name_H-M   'P 1'
#
loop_
_entity.id
_entity.type
_entity.pdbx_description
1 polymer ?
#
loop_
_entity_poly.entity_id
_entity_poly.type
_entity_poly.pdbx_seq_one_letter_code
_entity_poly.pdbx_strand_id
1 'polypeptide(L)' 'KLGICGEHGGEPESVKFCHRVGLNYVSCSPYRVPVARLAAAQAAIEEKRAAKK' A
#
# COMPACT_ATOMS: atom_id res chain seq x y z
N LYS A 1 -10.91 4.46 -10.84
CA LYS A 1 -10.02 4.34 -9.66
C LYS A 1 -10.47 3.12 -8.86
N LEU A 2 -9.60 2.13 -8.66
CA LEU A 2 -9.88 0.89 -7.94
C LEU A 2 -9.17 0.89 -6.58
N GLY A 3 -9.74 0.24 -5.57
CA GLY A 3 -9.14 0.16 -4.24
C GLY A 3 -9.66 -1.00 -3.41
N ILE A 4 -9.07 -1.20 -2.24
CA ILE A 4 -9.42 -2.25 -1.27
C ILE A 4 -9.87 -1.64 0.06
N CYS A 5 -10.78 -2.31 0.75
CA CYS A 5 -11.23 -1.95 2.09
C CYS A 5 -11.17 -3.15 3.05
N GLY A 6 -11.31 -2.88 4.35
CA GLY A 6 -11.28 -3.89 5.40
C GLY A 6 -9.91 -4.03 6.06
N GLU A 7 -9.71 -5.14 6.77
CA GLU A 7 -8.50 -5.44 7.53
C GLU A 7 -7.23 -5.36 6.68
N HIS A 8 -7.26 -5.99 5.50
CA HIS A 8 -6.16 -6.03 4.54
C HIS A 8 -5.74 -4.63 4.04
N GLY A 9 -6.63 -3.64 4.06
CA GLY A 9 -6.30 -2.27 3.69
C GLY A 9 -5.32 -1.58 4.65
N GLY A 10 -5.15 -2.13 5.86
CA GLY A 10 -4.22 -1.63 6.88
C GLY A 10 -3.04 -2.54 7.17
N GLU A 11 -2.96 -3.70 6.52
CA GLU A 11 -1.86 -4.66 6.68
C GLU A 11 -0.72 -4.31 5.69
N PRO A 12 0.53 -4.12 6.15
CA PRO A 12 1.64 -3.67 5.30
C PRO A 12 1.87 -4.52 4.05
N GLU A 13 1.84 -5.86 4.19
CA GLU A 13 2.11 -6.78 3.09
C GLU A 13 0.99 -6.74 2.03
N SER A 14 -0.26 -6.71 2.48
CA SER A 14 -1.42 -6.46 1.62
C SER A 14 -1.34 -5.12 0.90
N VAL A 15 -0.95 -4.02 1.58
CA VAL A 15 -0.80 -2.70 0.95
C VAL A 15 0.29 -2.72 -0.13
N LYS A 16 1.44 -3.33 0.14
CA LYS A 16 2.51 -3.50 -0.86
C LYS A 16 2.05 -4.35 -2.05
N PHE A 17 1.29 -5.41 -1.80
CA PHE A 17 0.69 -6.22 -2.86
C PHE A 17 -0.25 -5.37 -3.72
N CYS A 18 -1.16 -4.62 -3.10
CA CYS A 18 -2.10 -3.72 -3.77
C CYS A 18 -1.37 -2.68 -4.65
N HIS A 19 -0.27 -2.11 -4.15
CA HIS A 19 0.60 -1.22 -4.92
C HIS A 19 1.14 -1.91 -6.19
N ARG A 20 1.70 -3.12 -6.05
CA ARG A 20 2.26 -3.89 -7.18
C ARG A 20 1.22 -4.29 -8.24
N VAL A 21 -0.01 -4.57 -7.83
CA VAL A 21 -1.09 -4.91 -8.77
C VAL A 21 -1.80 -3.67 -9.35
N GLY A 22 -1.37 -2.46 -8.97
CA GLY A 22 -1.85 -1.20 -9.56
C GLY A 22 -3.13 -0.65 -8.95
N LEU A 23 -3.48 -1.01 -7.71
CA LEU A 23 -4.60 -0.36 -7.01
C LEU A 23 -4.29 1.13 -6.74
N ASN A 24 -5.34 1.96 -6.79
CA ASN A 24 -5.19 3.41 -6.64
C ASN A 24 -5.30 3.89 -5.20
N TYR A 25 -5.96 3.13 -4.32
CA TYR A 25 -6.11 3.48 -2.91
C TYR A 25 -6.39 2.27 -2.02
N VAL A 26 -6.16 2.44 -0.72
CA VAL A 26 -6.52 1.50 0.34
C VAL A 26 -7.36 2.22 1.39
N SER A 27 -8.30 1.50 2.02
CA SER A 27 -9.15 2.01 3.11
C SER A 27 -9.04 1.09 4.32
N CYS A 28 -8.74 1.66 5.48
CA CYS A 28 -8.58 0.94 6.73
C CYS A 28 -9.08 1.77 7.92
N SER A 29 -9.20 1.13 9.08
CA SER A 29 -9.61 1.82 10.32
C SER A 29 -8.66 2.99 10.65
N PRO A 30 -9.15 4.07 11.29
CA PRO A 30 -8.36 5.29 11.52
C PRO A 30 -6.99 5.06 12.16
N TYR A 31 -6.90 4.13 13.12
CA TYR A 31 -5.67 3.80 13.82
C TYR A 31 -4.62 3.07 12.94
N ARG A 32 -5.04 2.43 11.82
CA ARG A 32 -4.13 1.80 10.85
C ARG A 32 -3.72 2.74 9.71
N VAL A 33 -4.33 3.92 9.59
CA VAL A 33 -3.99 4.89 8.52
C VAL A 33 -2.50 5.25 8.49
N PRO A 34 -1.82 5.50 9.63
CA PRO A 34 -0.38 5.77 9.61
C PRO A 34 0.44 4.58 9.08
N VAL A 35 0.07 3.35 9.45
CA VAL A 35 0.71 2.12 8.99
C VAL A 35 0.52 1.92 7.49
N ALA A 36 -0.72 2.07 7.00
CA ALA A 36 -1.03 1.94 5.57
C ALA A 36 -0.27 2.98 4.73
N ARG A 37 -0.15 4.23 5.22
CA ARG A 37 0.62 5.29 4.54
C ARG A 37 2.10 4.98 4.48
N LEU A 38 2.69 4.50 5.59
CA LEU A 38 4.10 4.12 5.63
C LEU A 38 4.37 2.95 4.68
N ALA A 39 3.54 1.91 4.71
CA ALA A 39 3.66 0.76 3.82
C ALA A 39 3.55 1.15 2.34
N ALA A 40 2.60 2.03 1.99
CA ALA A 40 2.47 2.54 0.62
C ALA A 40 3.71 3.32 0.17
N ALA A 41 4.29 4.15 1.04
CA ALA A 41 5.52 4.87 0.75
C ALA A 41 6.72 3.92 0.55
N GLN A 42 6.85 2.90 1.41
CA GLN A 42 7.88 1.86 1.27
C GLN A 42 7.73 1.13 -0.07
N ALA A 43 6.53 0.69 -0.43
CA ALA A 43 6.25 0.01 -1.71
C ALA A 43 6.70 0.84 -2.91
N ALA A 44 6.36 2.13 -2.93
CA ALA A 44 6.75 3.04 -4.00
C ALA A 44 8.27 3.29 -4.07
N ILE A 45 8.96 3.32 -2.92
CA ILE A 45 10.43 3.45 -2.89
C ILE A 45 11.11 2.17 -3.38
N GLU A 46 10.63 1.01 -2.96
CA GLU A 46 11.13 -0.30 -3.40
C GLU A 46 10.99 -0.47 -4.92
N GLU A 47 9.82 -0.16 -5.48
CA GLU A 47 9.59 -0.16 -6.93
C GLU A 47 10.55 0.78 -7.66
N LYS A 48 10.73 2.01 -7.17
CA LYS A 48 11.68 2.97 -7.75
C LYS A 48 13.13 2.49 -7.67
N ARG A 49 13.51 1.78 -6.61
CA ARG A 49 14.85 1.19 -6.48
C ARG A 49 15.05 0.03 -7.45
N ALA A 50 14.03 -0.81 -7.64
CA ALA A 50 14.06 -1.92 -8.59
C ALA A 50 14.15 -1.42 -10.04
N ALA A 51 13.41 -0.37 -10.41
CA ALA A 51 13.44 0.21 -11.76
C ALA A 51 14.74 0.96 -12.11
N LYS A 52 15.56 1.33 -11.11
CA LYS A 52 16.86 1.98 -11.29
C LYS A 52 18.03 1.00 -11.43
N LYS A 53 17.77 -0.29 -11.27
CA LYS A 53 18.76 -1.36 -11.39
C LYS A 53 18.72 -1.93 -12.80
#